data_AF-A0A1Y4V6C8-F1
#
_entry.id   AF-A0A1Y4V6C8-F1
#
_cell.length_a   1.000
_cell.length_b   1.000
_cell.length_c   1.000
_cell.angle_alpha   90.00
_cell.angle_beta   90.00
_cell.angle_gamma   90.00
#
_symmetry.space_group_name_H-M   'P 1'
#
loop_
_entity.id
_entity.type
_entity.pdbx_description
1 polymer ?
#
loop_
_entity_poly.entity_id
_entity_poly.type
_entity_poly.pdbx_seq_one_letter_code
_entity_poly.pdbx_strand_id
1 'polypeptide(L)'
;MGRLKRSVAGTVLCAGVVSGCMTLAFPVCAADAASALMQDMGTQKVSVQAKDMGTQKVSIQAKKMNKNNWYKKVLKKKKGSYKVRCWNYQYSYAYKTIRTNVSSYSYYKTVDINKDGTKELLLSTSSTGRGMGSRVLVLTFRKGKVKPLMAFEELRNGLFLRGKKLYAQVGGSTESIITGYKIKKGKAKQFVKLERLRRWPGGSLDEVTTYWKNGGQITETQYNAECMKSIAYKTALSFARID
;
A
#
# COMPACT_ATOMS: atom_id res chain seq x y z
N MET A 1 -51.15 28.51 -17.89
CA MET A 1 -50.19 28.42 -19.02
C MET A 1 -49.04 27.56 -18.52
N GLY A 2 -48.83 26.32 -18.96
CA GLY A 2 -48.35 25.94 -20.31
C GLY A 2 -46.81 25.95 -20.28
N ARG A 3 -46.05 24.88 -20.56
CA ARG A 3 -46.34 23.72 -21.42
C ARG A 3 -45.47 22.51 -21.03
N LEU A 4 -46.08 21.36 -20.73
CA LEU A 4 -45.39 20.06 -20.68
C LEU A 4 -45.04 19.59 -22.10
N LYS A 5 -43.94 18.83 -22.25
CA LYS A 5 -43.68 18.01 -23.45
C LYS A 5 -43.52 16.54 -23.05
N ARG A 6 -44.53 15.73 -23.39
CA ARG A 6 -44.43 14.28 -23.61
C ARG A 6 -44.42 14.04 -25.13
N SER A 7 -43.64 13.06 -25.59
CA SER A 7 -43.87 12.23 -26.80
C SER A 7 -42.68 11.27 -26.98
N VAL A 8 -42.75 10.04 -27.49
CA VAL A 8 -43.78 8.97 -27.56
C VAL A 8 -42.97 7.65 -27.67
N ALA A 9 -43.57 6.49 -27.34
CA ALA A 9 -42.92 5.18 -27.47
C ALA A 9 -42.81 4.69 -28.93
N GLY A 10 -41.88 3.77 -29.19
CA GLY A 10 -41.75 3.07 -30.47
C GLY A 10 -40.98 1.76 -30.31
N THR A 11 -41.70 0.64 -30.20
CA THR A 11 -41.13 -0.71 -30.12
C THR A 11 -41.31 -1.41 -31.46
N VAL A 12 -40.24 -1.99 -32.01
CA VAL A 12 -40.34 -3.09 -32.99
C VAL A 12 -39.31 -4.16 -32.61
N LEU A 13 -39.79 -5.37 -32.33
CA LEU A 13 -38.99 -6.58 -32.35
C LEU A 13 -38.85 -7.07 -33.80
N CYS A 14 -37.68 -7.59 -34.15
CA CYS A 14 -37.58 -8.69 -35.12
C CYS A 14 -36.53 -9.68 -34.63
N ALA A 15 -36.92 -10.94 -34.57
CA ALA A 15 -36.03 -12.06 -34.26
C ALA A 15 -35.25 -12.47 -35.52
N GLY A 16 -34.04 -13.00 -35.32
CA GLY A 16 -33.19 -13.50 -36.40
C GLY A 16 -32.21 -14.53 -35.86
N VAL A 17 -32.70 -15.76 -35.64
CA VAL A 17 -31.84 -16.92 -35.38
C VAL A 17 -31.39 -17.47 -36.72
N VAL A 18 -30.07 -17.55 -36.94
CA VAL A 18 -29.50 -18.38 -38.02
C VAL A 18 -28.38 -19.23 -37.44
N SER A 19 -28.53 -20.54 -37.59
CA SER A 19 -27.55 -21.55 -37.23
C SER A 19 -26.40 -21.58 -38.25
N GLY A 20 -25.19 -21.95 -37.82
CA GLY A 20 -24.01 -21.99 -38.70
C GLY A 20 -22.80 -22.64 -38.05
N CYS A 21 -22.82 -23.96 -37.92
CA CYS A 21 -21.64 -24.75 -37.58
C CYS A 21 -20.80 -25.01 -38.84
N MET A 22 -19.49 -24.73 -38.79
CA MET A 22 -18.53 -25.46 -39.63
C MET A 22 -17.11 -25.41 -39.04
N THR A 23 -16.63 -26.57 -38.62
CA THR A 23 -15.20 -26.92 -38.57
C THR A 23 -14.68 -27.19 -39.98
N LEU A 24 -13.37 -27.02 -40.17
CA LEU A 24 -12.41 -27.79 -41.01
C LEU A 24 -11.16 -26.90 -41.14
N ALA A 25 -10.01 -27.28 -40.57
CA ALA A 25 -9.00 -28.23 -41.07
C ALA A 25 -7.93 -27.56 -41.96
N PHE A 26 -6.67 -27.92 -41.72
CA PHE A 26 -5.48 -27.40 -42.40
C PHE A 26 -5.41 -27.85 -43.87
N PRO A 27 -4.54 -27.21 -44.66
CA PRO A 27 -3.46 -28.01 -45.25
C PRO A 27 -2.04 -27.49 -44.97
N VAL A 28 -1.09 -28.39 -45.17
CA VAL A 28 0.37 -28.25 -44.94
C VAL A 28 1.09 -28.04 -46.27
N CYS A 29 2.18 -27.24 -46.26
CA CYS A 29 3.47 -27.40 -46.97
C CYS A 29 4.26 -26.09 -46.78
N ALA A 30 5.50 -26.06 -46.26
CA ALA A 30 6.76 -26.62 -46.78
C ALA A 30 7.13 -26.04 -48.16
N ALA A 31 8.32 -25.49 -48.44
CA ALA A 31 9.51 -25.16 -47.62
C ALA A 31 10.30 -24.04 -48.36
N ASP A 32 11.47 -23.51 -47.97
CA ASP A 32 12.41 -23.69 -46.84
C ASP A 32 13.24 -22.38 -46.66
N ALA A 33 14.20 -22.33 -45.71
CA ALA A 33 15.59 -21.88 -45.89
C ALA A 33 16.24 -21.28 -44.61
N ALA A 34 17.43 -21.80 -44.29
CA ALA A 34 18.54 -21.13 -43.60
C ALA A 34 18.42 -20.76 -42.10
N SER A 35 18.76 -21.75 -41.26
CA SER A 35 19.94 -21.72 -40.38
C SER A 35 20.14 -20.57 -39.36
N ALA A 36 19.97 -20.90 -38.07
CA ALA A 36 21.06 -20.79 -37.08
C ALA A 36 20.76 -21.59 -35.78
N LEU A 37 21.71 -22.42 -35.36
CA LEU A 37 21.79 -23.06 -34.03
C LEU A 37 21.78 -21.99 -32.91
N MET A 38 20.92 -22.11 -31.88
CA MET A 38 21.16 -22.83 -30.60
C MET A 38 22.09 -22.15 -29.58
N GLN A 39 21.69 -22.34 -28.32
CA GLN A 39 22.45 -22.30 -27.06
C GLN A 39 22.63 -20.98 -26.28
N ASP A 40 22.11 -21.08 -25.05
CA ASP A 40 22.71 -20.68 -23.77
C ASP A 40 23.06 -19.21 -23.53
N MET A 41 22.22 -18.55 -22.72
CA MET A 41 22.59 -17.34 -21.98
C MET A 41 23.51 -17.69 -20.80
N GLY A 42 24.67 -18.23 -21.14
CA GLY A 42 25.69 -18.63 -20.20
C GLY A 42 26.18 -17.47 -19.35
N THR A 43 26.47 -17.80 -18.09
CA THR A 43 27.23 -16.98 -17.14
C THR A 43 28.43 -16.32 -17.85
N GLN A 44 28.50 -14.98 -17.88
CA GLN A 44 29.70 -14.28 -18.37
C GLN A 44 30.89 -14.52 -17.43
N LYS A 45 31.58 -15.65 -17.63
CA LYS A 45 32.99 -15.81 -17.25
C LYS A 45 33.81 -14.88 -18.13
N VAL A 46 34.24 -13.76 -17.56
CA VAL A 46 35.24 -12.90 -18.22
C VAL A 46 36.58 -13.63 -18.18
N SER A 47 36.95 -14.25 -19.29
CA SER A 47 38.30 -14.77 -19.52
C SER A 47 39.25 -13.61 -19.81
N VAL A 48 39.94 -13.12 -18.79
CA VAL A 48 41.02 -12.14 -18.97
C VAL A 48 42.26 -12.88 -19.46
N GLN A 49 42.63 -12.71 -20.72
CA GLN A 49 43.99 -13.06 -21.15
C GLN A 49 44.96 -12.03 -20.54
N ALA A 50 45.93 -12.52 -19.77
CA ALA A 50 46.91 -11.67 -19.11
C ALA A 50 47.98 -11.21 -20.11
N LYS A 51 47.85 -9.99 -20.62
CA LYS A 51 48.93 -9.20 -21.26
C LYS A 51 48.49 -7.73 -21.43
N ASP A 52 48.39 -7.01 -20.31
CA ASP A 52 49.03 -5.69 -20.15
C ASP A 52 48.83 -5.12 -18.75
N MET A 53 49.88 -4.55 -18.17
CA MET A 53 49.84 -3.92 -16.84
C MET A 53 49.29 -2.48 -16.91
N GLY A 54 48.01 -2.35 -17.28
CA GLY A 54 47.26 -1.11 -17.15
C GLY A 54 46.30 -1.20 -15.95
N THR A 55 46.51 -0.38 -14.92
CA THR A 55 45.67 -0.35 -13.70
C THR A 55 44.24 0.13 -14.00
N GLN A 56 43.41 -0.72 -14.59
CA GLN A 56 41.99 -0.48 -14.75
C GLN A 56 41.31 -0.50 -13.38
N LYS A 57 41.16 0.68 -12.78
CA LYS A 57 40.15 0.95 -11.76
C LYS A 57 38.78 0.65 -12.39
N VAL A 58 38.32 -0.60 -12.25
CA VAL A 58 36.93 -0.98 -12.52
C VAL A 58 36.05 -0.24 -11.51
N SER A 59 35.68 0.99 -11.87
CA SER A 59 34.75 1.77 -11.07
C SER A 59 33.38 1.11 -11.20
N ILE A 60 33.06 0.24 -10.25
CA ILE A 60 31.72 -0.30 -10.08
C ILE A 60 30.84 0.88 -9.69
N GLN A 61 30.35 1.64 -10.67
CA GLN A 61 29.40 2.72 -10.44
C GLN A 61 28.21 2.13 -9.70
N ALA A 62 28.10 2.46 -8.42
CA ALA A 62 27.08 1.91 -7.55
C ALA A 62 25.71 2.26 -8.12
N LYS A 63 25.05 1.30 -8.78
CA LYS A 63 23.79 1.51 -9.56
C LYS A 63 22.90 2.49 -8.82
N LYS A 64 22.66 3.66 -9.42
CA LYS A 64 21.87 4.76 -8.84
C LYS A 64 20.50 4.22 -8.36
N MET A 65 19.97 4.73 -7.24
CA MET A 65 18.63 4.34 -6.82
C MET A 65 17.60 4.81 -7.85
N ASN A 66 16.73 3.89 -8.30
CA ASN A 66 15.64 4.21 -9.23
C ASN A 66 14.27 3.81 -8.63
N LYS A 67 13.19 4.27 -9.24
CA LYS A 67 11.80 4.09 -8.77
C LYS A 67 11.43 2.61 -8.53
N ASN A 68 12.06 1.69 -9.25
CA ASN A 68 11.68 0.27 -9.27
C ASN A 68 12.53 -0.59 -8.31
N ASN A 69 13.74 -0.16 -7.93
CA ASN A 69 14.68 -0.96 -7.12
C ASN A 69 15.14 -0.32 -5.80
N TRP A 70 14.71 0.89 -5.48
CA TRP A 70 15.16 1.60 -4.27
C TRP A 70 14.93 0.80 -2.98
N TYR A 71 13.77 0.15 -2.85
CA TYR A 71 13.40 -0.58 -1.63
C TYR A 71 14.35 -1.76 -1.37
N LYS A 72 14.74 -2.50 -2.43
CA LYS A 72 15.72 -3.60 -2.33
C LYS A 72 17.05 -3.13 -1.73
N LYS A 73 17.45 -1.88 -1.98
CA LYS A 73 18.69 -1.30 -1.43
C LYS A 73 18.53 -0.84 0.02
N VAL A 74 17.34 -0.40 0.43
CA VAL A 74 17.03 -0.13 1.86
C VAL A 74 17.06 -1.44 2.64
N LEU A 75 16.38 -2.47 2.13
CA LEU A 75 16.34 -3.80 2.72
C LEU A 75 17.74 -4.43 2.80
N LYS A 76 18.49 -4.51 1.70
CA LYS A 76 19.85 -5.10 1.69
C LYS A 76 20.83 -4.36 2.60
N LYS A 77 20.73 -3.03 2.74
CA LYS A 77 21.67 -2.26 3.57
C LYS A 77 21.37 -2.35 5.06
N LYS A 78 20.10 -2.59 5.46
CA LYS A 78 19.58 -2.48 6.85
C LYS A 78 20.09 -1.23 7.63
N LYS A 79 20.49 -0.17 6.92
CA LYS A 79 21.13 1.06 7.45
C LYS A 79 20.31 2.29 7.09
N GLY A 80 20.10 3.16 8.07
CA GLY A 80 19.39 4.42 7.93
C GLY A 80 18.64 4.78 9.21
N SER A 81 18.60 6.07 9.54
CA SER A 81 17.87 6.62 10.68
C SER A 81 16.96 7.76 10.19
N TYR A 82 15.69 7.74 10.58
CA TYR A 82 14.68 8.68 10.10
C TYR A 82 14.00 9.40 11.25
N LYS A 83 14.01 10.75 11.21
CA LYS A 83 13.08 11.59 11.98
C LYS A 83 11.73 11.58 11.25
N VAL A 84 10.67 11.11 11.89
CA VAL A 84 9.38 10.83 11.25
C VAL A 84 8.21 11.14 12.18
N ARG A 85 7.10 11.65 11.62
CA ARG A 85 5.84 11.80 12.37
C ARG A 85 5.24 10.42 12.63
N CYS A 86 5.03 10.10 13.89
CA CYS A 86 4.46 8.85 14.36
C CYS A 86 3.05 9.08 14.90
N TRP A 87 2.14 8.16 14.60
CA TRP A 87 0.87 8.01 15.32
C TRP A 87 1.00 6.85 16.33
N ASN A 88 0.67 7.08 17.59
CA ASN A 88 0.91 6.13 18.67
C ASN A 88 -0.31 6.05 19.61
N TYR A 89 -0.75 4.82 19.92
CA TYR A 89 -1.82 4.50 20.87
C TYR A 89 -1.48 4.97 22.30
N GLN A 90 -0.46 4.35 22.89
CA GLN A 90 0.07 4.47 24.26
C GLN A 90 0.10 5.89 24.85
N TYR A 91 0.33 6.91 24.03
CA TYR A 91 0.60 8.27 24.52
C TYR A 91 -0.57 9.27 24.40
N SER A 92 -1.71 8.93 23.76
CA SER A 92 -2.98 9.70 23.61
C SER A 92 -3.63 9.66 22.20
N TYR A 93 -3.21 8.76 21.30
CA TYR A 93 -3.57 8.82 19.86
C TYR A 93 -3.09 10.09 19.14
N ALA A 94 -2.26 10.92 19.80
CA ALA A 94 -1.65 12.10 19.23
C ALA A 94 -0.51 11.75 18.26
N TYR A 95 -0.09 12.74 17.48
CA TYR A 95 1.11 12.61 16.66
C TYR A 95 2.32 13.15 17.41
N LYS A 96 3.33 12.30 17.60
CA LYS A 96 4.68 12.70 18.07
C LYS A 96 5.68 12.61 16.92
N THR A 97 6.84 13.25 17.03
CA THR A 97 7.95 13.02 16.10
C THR A 97 8.95 12.09 16.78
N ILE A 98 9.20 10.93 16.17
CA ILE A 98 10.20 9.95 16.67
C ILE A 98 11.43 9.95 15.78
N ARG A 99 12.51 9.36 16.29
CA ARG A 99 13.63 8.87 15.48
C ARG A 99 13.59 7.34 15.50
N THR A 100 13.71 6.71 14.32
CA THR A 100 13.70 5.25 14.20
C THR A 100 14.74 4.77 13.18
N ASN A 101 15.27 3.56 13.38
CA ASN A 101 16.35 2.97 12.59
C ASN A 101 15.83 1.81 11.73
N VAL A 102 16.31 1.71 10.49
CA VAL A 102 15.89 0.64 9.55
C VAL A 102 16.20 -0.75 10.09
N SER A 103 17.30 -0.91 10.82
CA SER A 103 17.72 -2.16 11.47
C SER A 103 16.77 -2.66 12.56
N SER A 104 15.89 -1.82 13.09
CA SER A 104 14.90 -2.20 14.11
C SER A 104 13.66 -2.91 13.54
N TYR A 105 13.60 -3.14 12.23
CA TYR A 105 12.47 -3.78 11.55
C TYR A 105 12.91 -5.07 10.87
N SER A 106 12.17 -6.16 11.12
CA SER A 106 12.48 -7.51 10.63
C SER A 106 11.55 -8.00 9.52
N TYR A 107 10.50 -7.23 9.21
CA TYR A 107 9.47 -7.57 8.22
C TYR A 107 9.20 -6.40 7.27
N TYR A 108 8.71 -6.68 6.07
CA TYR A 108 8.39 -5.66 5.08
C TYR A 108 7.17 -5.98 4.20
N LYS A 109 6.62 -4.93 3.60
CA LYS A 109 5.69 -5.01 2.46
C LYS A 109 6.02 -3.90 1.48
N THR A 110 5.97 -4.17 0.18
CA THR A 110 5.95 -3.11 -0.83
C THR A 110 4.57 -3.00 -1.45
N VAL A 111 4.08 -1.78 -1.62
CA VAL A 111 2.76 -1.53 -2.20
C VAL A 111 2.67 -0.10 -2.73
N ASP A 112 2.11 0.05 -3.93
CA ASP A 112 1.71 1.35 -4.46
C ASP A 112 0.34 1.70 -3.85
N ILE A 113 0.35 2.59 -2.86
CA ILE A 113 -0.83 2.91 -2.03
C ILE A 113 -1.79 3.84 -2.78
N ASN A 114 -1.26 4.87 -3.44
CA ASN A 114 -2.05 5.90 -4.09
C ASN A 114 -2.28 5.65 -5.59
N LYS A 115 -1.66 4.61 -6.16
CA LYS A 115 -1.69 4.24 -7.58
C LYS A 115 -1.05 5.29 -8.50
N ASP A 116 0.11 5.83 -8.10
CA ASP A 116 0.96 6.71 -8.91
C ASP A 116 2.20 6.01 -9.53
N GLY A 117 2.23 4.68 -9.43
CA GLY A 117 3.34 3.83 -9.88
C GLY A 117 4.55 3.88 -8.97
N THR A 118 4.53 4.63 -7.86
CA THR A 118 5.56 4.59 -6.82
C THR A 118 5.13 3.60 -5.75
N LYS A 119 5.87 2.51 -5.58
CA LYS A 119 5.66 1.63 -4.43
C LYS A 119 6.22 2.31 -3.18
N GLU A 120 5.42 2.44 -2.14
CA GLU A 120 5.87 2.61 -0.77
C GLU A 120 6.51 1.31 -0.26
N LEU A 121 7.49 1.45 0.65
CA LEU A 121 8.04 0.37 1.46
C LEU A 121 7.53 0.57 2.89
N LEU A 122 6.80 -0.40 3.40
CA LEU A 122 6.40 -0.47 4.80
C LEU A 122 7.33 -1.47 5.48
N LEU A 123 8.01 -1.04 6.54
CA LEU A 123 8.86 -1.86 7.39
C LEU A 123 8.14 -2.12 8.71
N SER A 124 8.17 -3.33 9.24
CA SER A 124 7.52 -3.68 10.51
C SER A 124 8.36 -4.55 11.43
N THR A 125 8.12 -4.44 12.74
CA THR A 125 8.70 -5.28 13.78
C THR A 125 8.07 -6.68 13.84
N SER A 126 6.87 -6.87 13.29
CA SER A 126 6.16 -8.16 13.26
C SER A 126 5.59 -8.49 11.88
N SER A 127 5.31 -9.77 11.63
CA SER A 127 4.71 -10.26 10.38
C SER A 127 3.29 -9.74 10.13
N THR A 128 2.58 -9.30 11.18
CA THR A 128 1.22 -8.78 11.13
C THR A 128 1.15 -7.26 11.11
N GLY A 129 2.24 -6.58 11.50
CA GLY A 129 2.25 -5.16 11.80
C GLY A 129 1.30 -4.76 12.93
N ARG A 130 0.93 -5.70 13.81
CA ARG A 130 -0.11 -5.55 14.83
C ARG A 130 0.36 -5.94 16.24
N GLY A 131 -0.39 -5.44 17.23
CA GLY A 131 -0.20 -5.75 18.66
C GLY A 131 0.51 -4.66 19.46
N MET A 132 0.61 -4.86 20.76
CA MET A 132 1.39 -4.01 21.68
C MET A 132 2.88 -4.06 21.29
N GLY A 133 3.60 -2.95 21.40
CA GLY A 133 5.01 -2.85 20.95
C GLY A 133 5.25 -3.02 19.44
N SER A 134 4.21 -3.29 18.63
CA SER A 134 4.30 -3.33 17.17
C SER A 134 4.60 -1.96 16.60
N ARG A 135 5.49 -1.89 15.60
CA ARG A 135 5.86 -0.65 14.92
C ARG A 135 5.84 -0.85 13.42
N VAL A 136 5.35 0.14 12.68
CA VAL A 136 5.39 0.18 11.22
C VAL A 136 5.94 1.53 10.75
N LEU A 137 7.01 1.52 9.95
CA LEU A 137 7.57 2.69 9.29
C LEU A 137 7.20 2.67 7.80
N VAL A 138 6.61 3.74 7.30
CA VAL A 138 6.27 3.90 5.88
C VAL A 138 7.29 4.83 5.21
N LEU A 139 7.98 4.31 4.20
CA LEU A 139 8.94 5.02 3.35
C LEU A 139 8.40 5.12 1.91
N THR A 140 8.74 6.20 1.22
CA THR A 140 8.46 6.39 -0.22
C THR A 140 9.74 6.83 -0.95
N PHE A 141 9.71 6.86 -2.28
CA PHE A 141 10.84 7.29 -3.10
C PHE A 141 10.45 8.43 -4.04
N ARG A 142 11.03 9.62 -3.84
CA ARG A 142 10.67 10.83 -4.60
C ARG A 142 11.89 11.69 -4.90
N LYS A 143 12.00 12.16 -6.14
CA LYS A 143 13.15 12.95 -6.65
C LYS A 143 14.50 12.26 -6.36
N GLY A 144 14.60 10.96 -6.67
CA GLY A 144 15.83 10.16 -6.48
C GLY A 144 16.20 9.83 -5.03
N LYS A 145 15.40 10.23 -4.04
CA LYS A 145 15.71 10.07 -2.61
C LYS A 145 14.61 9.29 -1.88
N VAL A 146 15.01 8.42 -0.95
CA VAL A 146 14.12 7.78 0.02
C VAL A 146 13.63 8.84 1.02
N LYS A 147 12.35 8.83 1.37
CA LYS A 147 11.75 9.77 2.34
C LYS A 147 10.80 9.03 3.30
N PRO A 148 10.84 9.32 4.60
CA PRO A 148 9.82 8.85 5.52
C PRO A 148 8.50 9.57 5.26
N LEU A 149 7.39 8.82 5.23
CA LEU A 149 6.03 9.35 5.14
C LEU A 149 5.39 9.50 6.53
N MET A 150 5.41 8.41 7.29
CA MET A 150 4.77 8.29 8.60
C MET A 150 5.30 7.03 9.31
N ALA A 151 5.22 7.02 10.64
CA ALA A 151 5.32 5.81 11.44
C ALA A 151 4.02 5.56 12.22
N PHE A 152 3.82 4.32 12.61
CA PHE A 152 2.73 3.88 13.46
C PHE A 152 3.30 3.00 14.57
N GLU A 153 2.82 3.19 15.78
CA GLU A 153 3.18 2.38 16.95
C GLU A 153 1.89 1.85 17.58
N GLU A 154 1.90 0.59 17.99
CA GLU A 154 0.83 -0.09 18.75
C GLU A 154 -0.52 -0.21 18.03
N LEU A 155 -0.47 -0.50 16.73
CA LEU A 155 -1.65 -0.82 15.93
C LEU A 155 -2.27 -2.17 16.38
N ARG A 156 -3.19 -2.19 17.35
CA ARG A 156 -3.89 -3.44 17.73
C ARG A 156 -4.55 -4.12 16.52
N ASN A 157 -5.23 -3.38 15.65
CA ASN A 157 -5.99 -3.94 14.51
C ASN A 157 -5.26 -3.82 13.17
N GLY A 158 -4.29 -2.89 13.04
CA GLY A 158 -3.30 -2.89 11.95
C GLY A 158 -3.47 -1.78 10.92
N LEU A 159 -2.84 -1.99 9.76
CA LEU A 159 -2.95 -1.12 8.58
C LEU A 159 -3.80 -1.78 7.50
N PHE A 160 -4.55 -0.97 6.76
CA PHE A 160 -5.49 -1.41 5.72
C PHE A 160 -5.36 -0.51 4.49
N LEU A 161 -5.70 -1.04 3.32
CA LEU A 161 -5.70 -0.29 2.06
C LEU A 161 -7.08 -0.33 1.42
N ARG A 162 -7.61 0.85 1.03
CA ARG A 162 -8.86 0.95 0.27
C ARG A 162 -8.90 2.22 -0.56
N GLY A 163 -9.36 2.12 -1.82
CA GLY A 163 -9.69 3.27 -2.66
C GLY A 163 -8.57 4.32 -2.75
N LYS A 164 -7.33 3.88 -3.04
CA LYS A 164 -6.10 4.71 -3.12
C LYS A 164 -5.69 5.42 -1.82
N LYS A 165 -6.02 4.84 -0.65
CA LYS A 165 -5.76 5.40 0.69
C LYS A 165 -5.24 4.33 1.65
N LEU A 166 -4.45 4.78 2.62
CA LEU A 166 -3.99 4.00 3.77
C LEU A 166 -4.87 4.31 4.97
N TYR A 167 -5.22 3.29 5.76
CA TYR A 167 -5.93 3.45 7.02
C TYR A 167 -5.16 2.73 8.12
N ALA A 168 -5.16 3.32 9.31
CA ALA A 168 -4.68 2.72 10.56
C ALA A 168 -5.88 2.51 11.48
N GLN A 169 -5.98 1.34 12.12
CA GLN A 169 -6.98 1.08 13.14
C GLN A 169 -6.34 0.59 14.44
N VAL A 170 -6.92 1.06 15.52
CA VAL A 170 -6.74 0.52 16.86
C VAL A 170 -8.09 0.45 17.57
N GLY A 171 -8.21 -0.42 18.56
CA GLY A 171 -9.42 -0.55 19.35
C GLY A 171 -9.34 -1.69 20.36
N GLY A 172 -10.33 -1.70 21.25
CA GLY A 172 -10.54 -2.68 22.29
C GLY A 172 -12.01 -2.62 22.74
N SER A 173 -12.27 -3.04 23.98
CA SER A 173 -13.60 -2.94 24.59
C SER A 173 -14.09 -1.49 24.65
N THR A 174 -13.23 -0.59 25.14
CA THR A 174 -13.53 0.82 25.43
C THR A 174 -13.49 1.75 24.22
N GLU A 175 -12.75 1.43 23.16
CA GLU A 175 -12.67 2.31 21.98
C GLU A 175 -12.49 1.61 20.65
N SER A 176 -12.79 2.32 19.55
CA SER A 176 -12.31 2.00 18.21
C SER A 176 -11.99 3.27 17.44
N ILE A 177 -10.73 3.45 17.05
CA ILE A 177 -10.24 4.61 16.32
C ILE A 177 -9.68 4.19 14.96
N ILE A 178 -10.22 4.80 13.91
CA ILE A 178 -9.85 4.58 12.50
C ILE A 178 -9.33 5.88 11.92
N THR A 179 -8.05 5.94 11.59
CA THR A 179 -7.44 7.14 10.96
C THR A 179 -7.07 6.84 9.51
N GLY A 180 -7.61 7.63 8.58
CA GLY A 180 -7.39 7.50 7.14
C GLY A 180 -6.48 8.58 6.57
N TYR A 181 -5.59 8.18 5.66
CA TYR A 181 -4.54 8.99 5.05
C TYR A 181 -4.59 8.98 3.51
N LYS A 182 -4.41 10.16 2.92
CA LYS A 182 -4.12 10.34 1.48
C LYS A 182 -2.62 10.58 1.32
N ILE A 183 -1.97 9.85 0.41
CA ILE A 183 -0.56 10.05 0.07
C ILE A 183 -0.47 10.90 -1.21
N LYS A 184 0.14 12.09 -1.11
CA LYS A 184 0.31 13.02 -2.25
C LYS A 184 1.65 13.74 -2.16
N LYS A 185 2.39 13.82 -3.27
CA LYS A 185 3.70 14.50 -3.38
C LYS A 185 4.72 14.07 -2.29
N GLY A 186 4.67 12.82 -1.84
CA GLY A 186 5.56 12.29 -0.78
C GLY A 186 5.27 12.85 0.63
N LYS A 187 3.99 13.08 0.94
CA LYS A 187 3.47 13.35 2.30
C LYS A 187 2.22 12.51 2.53
N ALA A 188 2.01 12.02 3.75
CA ALA A 188 0.75 11.43 4.20
C ALA A 188 -0.09 12.50 4.93
N LYS A 189 -1.27 12.84 4.42
CA LYS A 189 -2.22 13.77 5.05
C LYS A 189 -3.43 12.99 5.57
N GLN A 190 -3.71 13.09 6.86
CA GLN A 190 -4.97 12.61 7.44
C GLN A 190 -6.15 13.33 6.78
N PHE A 191 -7.20 12.60 6.43
CA PHE A 191 -8.44 13.16 5.91
C PHE A 191 -9.68 12.73 6.71
N VAL A 192 -9.57 11.66 7.49
CA VAL A 192 -10.61 11.20 8.42
C VAL A 192 -9.94 10.63 9.68
N LYS A 193 -10.52 10.90 10.84
CA LYS A 193 -10.37 10.16 12.09
C LYS A 193 -11.80 9.84 12.56
N LEU A 194 -12.13 8.56 12.69
CA LEU A 194 -13.39 8.09 13.27
C LEU A 194 -13.08 7.54 14.65
N GLU A 195 -13.92 7.83 15.64
CA GLU A 195 -13.71 7.40 17.03
C GLU A 195 -15.04 6.93 17.63
N ARG A 196 -15.13 5.66 18.00
CA ARG A 196 -16.14 5.15 18.94
C ARG A 196 -15.47 5.14 20.31
N LEU A 197 -16.04 5.83 21.29
CA LEU A 197 -15.47 5.97 22.63
C LEU A 197 -16.55 5.65 23.66
N ARG A 198 -16.34 4.58 24.44
CA ARG A 198 -17.09 4.32 25.67
C ARG A 198 -16.58 5.26 26.76
N ARG A 199 -17.49 5.92 27.46
CA ARG A 199 -17.19 6.88 28.53
C ARG A 199 -18.12 6.64 29.72
N TRP A 200 -17.68 7.07 30.90
CA TRP A 200 -18.47 7.05 32.13
C TRP A 200 -18.59 8.50 32.63
N PRO A 201 -19.62 9.24 32.20
CA PRO A 201 -19.80 10.65 32.56
C PRO A 201 -19.91 10.82 34.08
N GLY A 202 -19.16 11.76 34.65
CA GLY A 202 -19.20 12.06 36.09
C GLY A 202 -18.76 10.91 37.01
N GLY A 203 -18.16 9.84 36.50
CA GLY A 203 -17.88 8.63 37.29
C GLY A 203 -19.11 7.74 37.52
N SER A 204 -20.20 7.93 36.76
CA SER A 204 -21.34 7.02 36.76
C SER A 204 -20.93 5.58 36.46
N LEU A 205 -21.72 4.61 36.94
CA LEU A 205 -21.61 3.21 36.53
C LEU A 205 -22.11 2.98 35.09
N ASP A 206 -22.97 3.87 34.59
CA ASP A 206 -23.56 3.77 33.25
C ASP A 206 -22.55 4.12 32.15
N GLU A 207 -22.33 3.18 31.24
CA GLU A 207 -21.49 3.42 30.06
C GLU A 207 -22.26 4.15 28.96
N VAL A 208 -21.70 5.26 28.48
CA VAL A 208 -22.20 5.98 27.31
C VAL A 208 -21.22 5.79 26.14
N THR A 209 -21.69 5.22 25.05
CA THR A 209 -20.91 5.15 23.80
C THR A 209 -21.14 6.42 22.97
N THR A 210 -20.05 7.12 22.66
CA THR A 210 -20.04 8.34 21.83
C THR A 210 -19.30 8.10 20.52
N TYR A 211 -19.76 8.74 19.45
CA TYR A 211 -19.23 8.57 18.10
C TYR A 211 -18.74 9.90 17.53
N TRP A 212 -17.56 9.90 16.91
CA TRP A 212 -16.89 11.13 16.47
C TRP A 212 -16.29 10.97 15.07
N LYS A 213 -16.28 12.07 14.31
CA LYS A 213 -15.62 12.21 13.01
C LYS A 213 -14.85 13.51 12.97
N ASN A 214 -13.53 13.43 12.84
CA ASN A 214 -12.62 14.59 12.80
C ASN A 214 -12.80 15.56 13.99
N GLY A 215 -13.14 15.06 15.17
CA GLY A 215 -13.35 15.86 16.39
C GLY A 215 -14.78 16.40 16.57
N GLY A 216 -15.65 16.32 15.56
CA GLY A 216 -17.09 16.57 15.72
C GLY A 216 -17.83 15.30 16.14
N GLN A 217 -18.76 15.41 17.09
CA GLN A 217 -19.64 14.30 17.47
C GLN A 217 -20.65 14.02 16.34
N ILE A 218 -20.97 12.75 16.13
CA ILE A 218 -21.90 12.25 15.10
C ILE A 218 -22.80 11.15 15.68
N THR A 219 -23.85 10.77 14.96
CA THR A 219 -24.69 9.64 15.37
C THR A 219 -24.03 8.29 15.06
N GLU A 220 -24.50 7.22 15.71
CA GLU A 220 -24.05 5.86 15.42
C GLU A 220 -24.25 5.49 13.94
N THR A 221 -25.43 5.78 13.38
CA THR A 221 -25.75 5.52 11.97
C THR A 221 -24.77 6.21 11.02
N GLN A 222 -24.39 7.46 11.33
CA GLN A 222 -23.37 8.19 10.57
C GLN A 222 -21.97 7.56 10.73
N TYR A 223 -21.61 7.10 11.93
CA TYR A 223 -20.33 6.44 12.19
C TYR A 223 -20.23 5.10 11.44
N ASN A 224 -21.25 4.26 11.52
CA ASN A 224 -21.32 2.98 10.83
C ASN A 224 -21.25 3.17 9.30
N ALA A 225 -21.93 4.17 8.75
CA ALA A 225 -21.81 4.54 7.34
C ALA A 225 -20.39 4.98 6.93
N GLU A 226 -19.61 5.62 7.81
CA GLU A 226 -18.21 5.98 7.54
C GLU A 226 -17.22 4.80 7.74
N CYS A 227 -17.50 3.90 8.69
CA CYS A 227 -16.81 2.62 8.83
C CYS A 227 -16.95 1.77 7.55
N MET A 228 -18.16 1.73 6.99
CA MET A 228 -18.44 1.08 5.70
C MET A 228 -17.68 1.69 4.52
N LYS A 229 -17.26 2.95 4.58
CA LYS A 229 -16.43 3.62 3.56
C LYS A 229 -14.91 3.44 3.77
N SER A 230 -14.48 3.05 4.98
CA SER A 230 -13.07 2.99 5.38
C SER A 230 -12.50 1.57 5.33
N ILE A 231 -12.71 0.76 6.37
CA ILE A 231 -12.00 -0.53 6.54
C ILE A 231 -12.89 -1.71 6.95
N ALA A 232 -14.19 -1.49 7.17
CA ALA A 232 -15.11 -2.56 7.53
C ALA A 232 -14.95 -3.76 6.58
N TYR A 233 -14.84 -4.96 7.16
CA TYR A 233 -14.67 -6.24 6.46
C TYR A 233 -13.46 -6.31 5.51
N LYS A 234 -12.34 -5.66 5.85
CA LYS A 234 -11.06 -5.81 5.15
C LYS A 234 -10.00 -6.49 6.00
N THR A 235 -9.29 -7.43 5.40
CA THR A 235 -8.08 -8.01 5.99
C THR A 235 -6.99 -6.94 6.08
N ALA A 236 -6.49 -6.66 7.28
CA ALA A 236 -5.32 -5.81 7.45
C ALA A 236 -4.07 -6.43 6.80
N LEU A 237 -3.09 -5.58 6.50
CA LEU A 237 -1.84 -5.97 5.84
C LEU A 237 -1.05 -7.01 6.64
N SER A 238 -0.44 -7.93 5.91
CA SER A 238 0.63 -8.83 6.34
C SER A 238 1.97 -8.43 5.72
N PHE A 239 3.08 -8.85 6.34
CA PHE A 239 4.44 -8.47 6.00
C PHE A 239 5.31 -9.73 5.87
N ALA A 240 6.12 -9.79 4.82
CA ALA A 240 7.11 -10.86 4.64
C ALA A 240 8.33 -10.59 5.53
N ARG A 241 9.08 -11.63 5.92
CA ARG A 241 10.35 -11.46 6.66
C ARG A 241 11.38 -10.76 5.76
N ILE A 242 12.29 -9.98 6.36
CA ILE A 242 13.43 -9.38 5.65
C ILE A 242 14.64 -10.28 5.88
N ASP A 243 14.99 -11.03 4.84
CA ASP A 243 16.25 -11.78 4.73
C ASP A 243 17.47 -10.85 4.94
#